data_AF-A0A7C5N1P2-F1
#
_entry.id   AF-A0A7C5N1P2-F1
#
_cell.length_a   1.000
_cell.length_b   1.000
_cell.length_c   1.000
_cell.angle_alpha   90.00
_cell.angle_beta   90.00
_cell.angle_gamma   90.00
#
_symmetry.space_group_name_H-M   'P 1'
#
loop_
_entity.id
_entity.type
_entity.pdbx_description
1 polymer ?
#
loop_
_entity_poly.entity_id
_entity_poly.type
_entity_poly.pdbx_seq_one_letter_code
_entity_poly.pdbx_strand_id
1 'polypeptide(L)'
;MLRRDRLKIEGLDATFDCLTIDWLGLQNPRGRFTPRRIRLPGQEAPGLGIGERVLELLYRVVSRLDLDGLVTVAEYFHNAVLYTRELRYVDPYYQGQVLALEALLFEREQLGFAQAAWAVHWGCVRDVDDSNFEWRGEAMVRARHPDLRAWLTREAHSEHAAEVARTLGYRLSRAEFDERWAAAYESLLAPPPPSDATISGDTPRSRC
;
A
#
# COMPACT_ATOMS: atom_id res chain seq x y z
N MET A 1 -0.43 -14.92 -1.71
CA MET A 1 0.24 -16.17 -1.26
C MET A 1 0.99 -15.86 0.02
N LEU A 2 1.11 -16.82 0.95
CA LEU A 2 1.98 -16.70 2.13
C LEU A 2 3.21 -17.58 1.92
N ARG A 3 4.39 -17.04 2.17
CA ARG A 3 5.66 -17.75 2.00
C ARG A 3 6.67 -17.36 3.08
N ARG A 4 7.62 -18.24 3.34
CA ARG A 4 8.81 -17.91 4.14
C ARG A 4 9.90 -17.47 3.17
N ASP A 5 10.39 -16.26 3.33
CA ASP A 5 11.49 -15.71 2.54
C ASP A 5 12.62 -15.23 3.44
N ARG A 6 13.77 -14.99 2.83
CA ARG A 6 14.92 -14.36 3.48
C ARG A 6 15.01 -12.90 3.05
N LEU A 7 14.85 -11.98 4.00
CA LEU A 7 15.01 -10.55 3.81
C LEU A 7 16.46 -10.16 4.08
N LYS A 8 17.11 -9.54 3.09
CA LYS A 8 18.42 -8.90 3.25
C LYS A 8 18.23 -7.40 3.23
N ILE A 9 18.80 -6.72 4.23
CA ILE A 9 18.77 -5.25 4.34
C ILE A 9 20.19 -4.74 4.14
N GLU A 10 20.36 -3.74 3.28
CA GLU A 10 21.63 -3.05 3.14
C GLU A 10 22.01 -2.33 4.44
N GLY A 11 23.26 -2.51 4.87
CA GLY A 11 23.74 -1.99 6.15
C GLY A 11 23.48 -2.89 7.37
N LEU A 12 22.88 -4.08 7.18
CA LEU A 12 22.86 -5.14 8.19
C LEU A 12 23.59 -6.38 7.69
N ASP A 13 24.46 -6.96 8.52
CA ASP A 13 25.22 -8.17 8.17
C ASP A 13 24.34 -9.43 8.19
N ALA A 14 23.33 -9.45 9.04
CA ALA A 14 22.38 -10.55 9.15
C ALA A 14 21.44 -10.67 7.93
N THR A 15 20.82 -11.84 7.80
CA THR A 15 19.68 -12.10 6.92
C THR A 15 18.53 -12.53 7.81
N PHE A 16 17.32 -12.06 7.52
CA PHE A 16 16.15 -12.24 8.37
C PHE A 16 15.16 -13.21 7.74
N ASP A 17 14.75 -14.24 8.46
CA ASP A 17 13.71 -15.17 8.03
C ASP A 17 12.34 -14.55 8.28
N CYS A 18 11.63 -14.19 7.22
CA CYS A 18 10.37 -13.46 7.31
C CYS A 18 9.20 -14.27 6.76
N LEU A 19 8.00 -14.01 7.30
CA LEU A 19 6.75 -14.39 6.66
C LEU A 19 6.37 -13.29 5.66
N THR A 20 6.31 -13.61 4.37
CA THR A 20 5.89 -12.67 3.33
C THR A 20 4.46 -12.93 2.90
N ILE A 21 3.68 -11.86 2.78
CA ILE A 21 2.32 -11.85 2.23
C ILE A 21 2.38 -11.18 0.85
N ASP A 22 2.17 -11.94 -0.22
CA ASP A 22 2.10 -11.37 -1.57
C ASP A 22 0.69 -10.82 -1.87
N TRP A 23 -0.35 -11.48 -1.35
CA TRP A 23 -1.74 -11.10 -1.57
C TRP A 23 -2.62 -11.65 -0.45
N LEU A 24 -3.53 -10.82 0.06
CA LEU A 24 -4.54 -11.20 1.06
C LEU A 24 -5.92 -10.61 0.72
N GLY A 25 -6.80 -11.45 0.17
CA GLY A 25 -8.16 -11.05 -0.19
C GLY A 25 -9.09 -10.97 1.02
N LEU A 26 -9.19 -9.80 1.65
CA LEU A 26 -10.10 -9.56 2.78
C LEU A 26 -11.39 -8.88 2.33
N GLN A 27 -12.19 -9.58 1.54
CA GLN A 27 -13.41 -9.04 0.92
C GLN A 27 -14.64 -9.89 1.30
N ASN A 28 -15.81 -9.24 1.44
CA ASN A 28 -17.09 -9.90 1.71
C ASN A 28 -17.83 -10.09 0.38
N PRO A 29 -17.76 -11.28 -0.26
CA PRO A 29 -18.37 -11.52 -1.56
C PRO A 29 -19.91 -11.44 -1.56
N ARG A 30 -20.55 -11.50 -0.37
CA ARG A 30 -22.00 -11.29 -0.22
C ARG A 30 -22.36 -9.83 0.11
N GLY A 31 -21.36 -8.99 0.30
CA GLY A 31 -21.53 -7.57 0.57
C GLY A 31 -21.90 -6.78 -0.68
N ARG A 32 -22.38 -5.56 -0.49
CA ARG A 32 -22.65 -4.61 -1.57
C ARG A 32 -21.87 -3.32 -1.34
N PHE A 33 -21.39 -2.72 -2.42
CA PHE A 33 -20.83 -1.38 -2.36
C PHE A 33 -21.96 -0.39 -2.08
N THR A 34 -21.64 0.68 -1.37
CA THR A 34 -22.58 1.73 -0.98
C THR A 34 -21.87 3.07 -0.98
N PRO A 35 -22.58 4.21 -0.93
CA PRO A 35 -21.94 5.52 -0.83
C PRO A 35 -20.98 5.68 0.37
N ARG A 36 -21.21 4.91 1.46
CA ARG A 36 -20.33 4.88 2.64
C ARG A 36 -19.18 3.87 2.51
N ARG A 37 -19.21 3.05 1.48
CA ARG A 37 -18.29 1.94 1.25
C ARG A 37 -18.16 1.69 -0.24
N ILE A 38 -17.63 2.71 -0.90
CA ILE A 38 -17.35 2.73 -2.33
C ILE A 38 -16.22 1.74 -2.61
N ARG A 39 -16.26 1.13 -3.78
CA ARG A 39 -15.20 0.22 -4.25
C ARG A 39 -13.85 0.93 -4.27
N LEU A 40 -12.81 0.30 -3.72
CA LEU A 40 -11.41 0.75 -3.86
C LEU A 40 -10.76 0.09 -5.09
N PRO A 41 -9.63 0.62 -5.59
CA PRO A 41 -8.84 -0.07 -6.62
C PRO A 41 -8.54 -1.52 -6.24
N GLY A 42 -8.65 -2.45 -7.19
CA GLY A 42 -8.41 -3.88 -6.98
C GLY A 42 -9.48 -4.65 -6.19
N GLN A 43 -10.57 -4.01 -5.75
CA GLN A 43 -11.65 -4.71 -5.05
C GLN A 43 -12.68 -5.30 -6.01
N GLU A 44 -13.03 -6.57 -5.79
CA GLU A 44 -14.15 -7.26 -6.44
C GLU A 44 -15.42 -7.22 -5.59
N ALA A 45 -15.25 -7.15 -4.27
CA ALA A 45 -16.30 -7.03 -3.28
C ALA A 45 -15.86 -6.12 -2.11
N PRO A 46 -16.81 -5.58 -1.32
CA PRO A 46 -16.46 -4.68 -0.22
C PRO A 46 -15.58 -5.36 0.83
N GLY A 47 -14.55 -4.66 1.34
CA GLY A 47 -13.61 -5.23 2.32
C GLY A 47 -14.27 -5.85 3.57
N LEU A 48 -13.60 -6.69 4.35
CA LEU A 48 -14.18 -7.24 5.58
C LEU A 48 -14.10 -6.28 6.77
N GLY A 49 -13.25 -5.24 6.70
CA GLY A 49 -13.02 -4.31 7.80
C GLY A 49 -12.24 -4.92 8.97
N ILE A 50 -11.56 -6.05 8.75
CA ILE A 50 -10.78 -6.78 9.76
C ILE A 50 -9.28 -6.87 9.43
N GLY A 51 -8.78 -6.00 8.54
CA GLY A 51 -7.40 -6.03 8.06
C GLY A 51 -6.37 -6.04 9.18
N GLU A 52 -6.47 -5.08 10.10
CA GLU A 52 -5.59 -4.97 11.27
C GLU A 52 -5.60 -6.26 12.12
N ARG A 53 -6.78 -6.84 12.37
CA ARG A 53 -6.92 -8.08 13.14
C ARG A 53 -6.25 -9.27 12.45
N VAL A 54 -6.33 -9.33 11.12
CA VAL A 54 -5.70 -10.40 10.35
C VAL A 54 -4.18 -10.20 10.29
N LEU A 55 -3.69 -8.98 10.11
CA LEU A 55 -2.26 -8.66 10.17
C LEU A 55 -1.67 -9.00 11.55
N GLU A 56 -2.37 -8.67 12.63
CA GLU A 56 -1.98 -9.03 14.00
C GLU A 56 -1.96 -10.55 14.19
N LEU A 57 -2.94 -11.29 13.66
CA LEU A 57 -2.94 -12.75 13.70
C LEU A 57 -1.72 -13.31 12.96
N LEU A 58 -1.38 -12.78 11.79
CA LEU A 58 -0.21 -13.19 11.02
C LEU A 58 1.11 -12.85 11.74
N TYR A 59 1.16 -11.71 12.44
CA TYR A 59 2.30 -11.36 13.27
C TYR A 59 2.47 -12.30 14.48
N ARG A 60 1.37 -12.83 15.04
CA ARG A 60 1.44 -13.90 16.03
C ARG A 60 1.97 -15.21 15.44
N VAL A 61 1.66 -15.51 14.18
CA VAL A 61 2.25 -16.66 13.47
C VAL A 61 3.76 -16.47 13.30
N VAL A 62 4.23 -15.27 12.95
CA VAL A 62 5.67 -14.91 12.92
C VAL A 62 6.32 -15.24 14.27
N SER A 63 5.72 -14.81 15.37
CA SER A 63 6.23 -15.12 16.71
C SER A 63 6.24 -16.63 17.02
N ARG A 64 5.17 -17.34 16.65
CA ARG A 64 5.02 -18.78 16.93
C ARG A 64 6.00 -19.66 16.16
N LEU A 65 6.40 -19.22 14.97
CA LEU A 65 7.36 -19.89 14.09
C LEU A 65 8.81 -19.40 14.30
N ASP A 66 9.02 -18.52 15.28
CA ASP A 66 10.31 -17.87 15.58
C ASP A 66 10.95 -17.20 14.34
N LEU A 67 10.12 -16.51 13.57
CA LEU A 67 10.54 -15.70 12.43
C LEU A 67 10.91 -14.28 12.88
N ASP A 68 11.64 -13.58 12.02
CA ASP A 68 12.24 -12.27 12.29
C ASP A 68 11.31 -11.09 11.96
N GLY A 69 10.29 -11.31 11.13
CA GLY A 69 9.34 -10.27 10.76
C GLY A 69 8.22 -10.73 9.83
N LEU A 70 7.24 -9.85 9.66
CA LEU A 70 6.18 -9.93 8.67
C LEU A 70 6.48 -8.94 7.53
N VAL A 71 6.49 -9.41 6.29
CA VAL A 71 6.74 -8.60 5.08
C VAL A 71 5.47 -8.57 4.24
N THR A 72 5.15 -7.40 3.69
CA THR A 72 4.10 -7.22 2.68
C THR A 72 4.53 -6.14 1.69
N VAL A 73 3.90 -6.12 0.52
CA VAL A 73 4.03 -5.03 -0.44
C VAL A 73 2.69 -4.31 -0.54
N ALA A 74 2.72 -2.97 -0.46
CA ALA A 74 1.51 -2.16 -0.59
C ALA A 74 1.17 -1.91 -2.07
N GLU A 75 0.55 -2.89 -2.73
CA GLU A 75 0.23 -2.82 -4.18
C GLU A 75 -0.59 -1.57 -4.55
N TYR A 76 -1.44 -1.07 -3.65
CA TYR A 76 -2.22 0.15 -3.83
C TYR A 76 -1.93 1.17 -2.74
N PHE A 77 -2.09 2.46 -3.05
CA PHE A 77 -1.94 3.56 -2.08
C PHE A 77 -2.76 3.35 -0.81
N HIS A 78 -4.02 2.92 -0.92
CA HIS A 78 -4.86 2.66 0.25
C HIS A 78 -4.34 1.51 1.13
N ASN A 79 -3.61 0.55 0.57
CA ASN A 79 -2.94 -0.48 1.35
C ASN A 79 -1.78 0.14 2.14
N ALA A 80 -0.99 1.01 1.52
CA ALA A 80 0.11 1.70 2.20
C ALA A 80 -0.39 2.51 3.40
N VAL A 81 -1.40 3.34 3.22
CA VAL A 81 -2.03 4.15 4.30
C VAL A 81 -2.49 3.26 5.47
N LEU A 82 -3.03 2.07 5.18
CA LEU A 82 -3.48 1.13 6.22
C LEU A 82 -2.29 0.43 6.90
N TYR A 83 -1.27 0.05 6.14
CA TYR A 83 -0.13 -0.73 6.61
C TYR A 83 0.88 0.11 7.42
N THR A 84 1.05 1.40 7.10
CA THR A 84 1.99 2.30 7.82
C THR A 84 1.71 2.44 9.32
N ARG A 85 0.51 2.04 9.77
CA ARG A 85 0.11 2.03 11.19
C ARG A 85 0.87 1.00 12.02
N GLU A 86 1.29 -0.12 11.42
CA GLU A 86 1.99 -1.21 12.12
C GLU A 86 3.28 -1.66 11.44
N LEU A 87 3.46 -1.32 10.15
CA LEU A 87 4.60 -1.68 9.34
C LEU A 87 5.39 -0.44 8.94
N ARG A 88 6.70 -0.61 8.75
CA ARG A 88 7.60 0.43 8.23
C ARG A 88 8.11 0.03 6.86
N TYR A 89 8.27 0.98 5.96
CA TYR A 89 9.00 0.71 4.73
C TYR A 89 10.46 0.36 5.02
N VAL A 90 10.98 -0.60 4.26
CA VAL A 90 12.42 -0.91 4.30
C VAL A 90 13.21 0.33 3.88
N ASP A 91 12.88 0.88 2.71
CA ASP A 91 13.46 2.13 2.24
C ASP A 91 12.63 3.33 2.78
N PRO A 92 13.23 4.20 3.62
CA PRO A 92 12.54 5.36 4.17
C PRO A 92 12.04 6.36 3.13
N TYR A 93 12.57 6.35 1.89
CA TYR A 93 12.07 7.19 0.81
C TYR A 93 10.56 6.97 0.58
N TYR A 94 10.12 5.71 0.51
CA TYR A 94 8.72 5.39 0.27
C TYR A 94 7.81 5.68 1.48
N GLN A 95 8.37 5.63 2.70
CA GLN A 95 7.65 6.14 3.87
C GLN A 95 7.38 7.64 3.74
N GLY A 96 8.38 8.41 3.29
CA GLY A 96 8.23 9.84 3.00
C GLY A 96 7.26 10.12 1.85
N GLN A 97 7.29 9.32 0.78
CA GLN A 97 6.37 9.43 -0.35
C GLN A 97 4.91 9.26 0.07
N VAL A 98 4.61 8.27 0.93
CA VAL A 98 3.25 8.09 1.47
C VAL A 98 2.83 9.31 2.29
N LEU A 99 3.70 9.80 3.18
CA LEU A 99 3.39 10.97 4.01
C LEU A 99 3.12 12.23 3.15
N ALA A 100 3.90 12.46 2.09
CA ALA A 100 3.66 13.56 1.16
C ALA A 100 2.32 13.43 0.42
N LEU A 101 1.97 12.22 -0.01
CA LEU A 101 0.68 11.95 -0.65
C LEU A 101 -0.49 12.10 0.33
N GLU A 102 -0.36 11.66 1.58
CA GLU A 102 -1.38 11.85 2.62
C GLU A 102 -1.61 13.35 2.89
N ALA A 103 -0.53 14.13 3.05
CA ALA A 103 -0.62 15.57 3.23
C ALA A 103 -1.29 16.27 2.04
N LEU A 104 -0.98 15.88 0.81
CA LEU A 104 -1.67 16.39 -0.38
C LEU A 104 -3.15 16.00 -0.37
N LEU A 105 -3.44 14.70 -0.34
CA LEU A 105 -4.77 14.17 -0.68
C LEU A 105 -5.77 14.36 0.46
N PHE A 106 -5.35 14.18 1.71
CA PHE A 106 -6.24 14.27 2.87
C PHE A 106 -6.25 15.65 3.52
N GLU A 107 -5.09 16.31 3.67
CA GLU A 107 -5.03 17.58 4.39
C GLU A 107 -5.30 18.77 3.46
N ARG A 108 -4.62 18.84 2.30
CA ARG A 108 -4.75 19.97 1.37
C ARG A 108 -6.00 19.87 0.50
N GLU A 109 -6.18 18.74 -0.17
CA GLU A 109 -7.30 18.51 -1.11
C GLU A 109 -8.59 18.04 -0.43
N GLN A 110 -8.50 17.60 0.83
CA GLN A 110 -9.63 17.14 1.66
C GLN A 110 -10.45 16.02 1.00
N LEU A 111 -9.77 15.12 0.28
CA LEU A 111 -10.41 13.95 -0.33
C LEU A 111 -10.75 12.91 0.74
N GLY A 112 -11.87 12.21 0.56
CA GLY A 112 -12.15 11.01 1.33
C GLY A 112 -11.20 9.86 0.99
N PHE A 113 -11.15 8.84 1.86
CA PHE A 113 -10.25 7.68 1.69
C PHE A 113 -10.36 7.00 0.32
N ALA A 114 -11.59 6.75 -0.17
CA ALA A 114 -11.80 6.14 -1.49
C ALA A 114 -11.41 7.09 -2.64
N GLN A 115 -11.67 8.39 -2.50
CA GLN A 115 -11.31 9.40 -3.48
C GLN A 115 -9.79 9.49 -3.64
N ALA A 116 -9.04 9.56 -2.54
CA ALA A 116 -7.59 9.57 -2.55
C ALA A 116 -7.01 8.29 -3.20
N ALA A 117 -7.56 7.12 -2.86
CA ALA A 117 -7.15 5.85 -3.46
C ALA A 117 -7.32 5.84 -5.00
N TRP A 118 -8.45 6.34 -5.49
CA TRP A 118 -8.71 6.45 -6.92
C TRP A 118 -7.93 7.56 -7.60
N ALA A 119 -7.71 8.71 -6.94
CA ALA A 119 -6.89 9.80 -7.48
C ALA A 119 -5.48 9.32 -7.83
N VAL A 120 -4.86 8.54 -6.93
CA VAL A 120 -3.55 7.93 -7.18
C VAL A 120 -3.65 6.87 -8.28
N HIS A 121 -4.61 5.94 -8.19
CA HIS A 121 -4.73 4.85 -9.15
C HIS A 121 -5.05 5.31 -10.59
N TRP A 122 -5.79 6.41 -10.74
CA TRP A 122 -6.13 6.98 -12.03
C TRP A 122 -5.04 7.88 -12.63
N GLY A 123 -3.94 8.12 -11.91
CA GLY A 123 -2.85 8.99 -12.37
C GLY A 123 -3.20 10.48 -12.30
N CYS A 124 -4.14 10.88 -11.43
CA CYS A 124 -4.52 12.28 -11.25
C CYS A 124 -3.53 13.06 -10.38
N VAL A 125 -2.53 12.39 -9.80
CA VAL A 125 -1.44 13.03 -9.05
C VAL A 125 -0.28 13.31 -9.98
N ARG A 126 0.30 14.51 -9.90
CA ARG A 126 1.45 14.94 -10.71
C ARG A 126 2.62 15.33 -9.82
N ASP A 127 3.83 15.12 -10.33
CA ASP A 127 5.07 15.58 -9.70
C ASP A 127 5.33 17.07 -10.00
N VAL A 128 6.41 17.64 -9.45
CA VAL A 128 6.78 19.05 -9.60
C VAL A 128 7.08 19.45 -11.05
N ASP A 129 7.50 18.49 -11.86
CA ASP A 129 7.83 18.65 -13.29
C ASP A 129 6.62 18.43 -14.20
N ASP A 130 5.42 18.32 -13.63
CA ASP A 130 4.16 18.05 -14.31
C ASP A 130 3.97 16.62 -14.84
N SER A 131 4.94 15.73 -14.61
CA SER A 131 4.84 14.32 -14.99
C SER A 131 3.80 13.57 -14.15
N ASN A 132 3.28 12.46 -14.68
CA ASN A 132 2.36 11.59 -13.96
C ASN A 132 3.09 10.89 -12.82
N PHE A 133 2.55 11.02 -11.60
CA PHE A 133 2.96 10.15 -10.52
C PHE A 133 2.43 8.73 -10.75
N GLU A 134 3.32 7.75 -10.75
CA GLU A 134 2.98 6.33 -10.81
C GLU A 134 3.19 5.68 -9.44
N TRP A 135 2.13 5.14 -8.86
CA TRP A 135 2.24 4.38 -7.62
C TRP A 135 2.97 3.07 -7.85
N ARG A 136 3.99 2.81 -7.02
CA ARG A 136 4.69 1.53 -6.97
C ARG A 136 4.64 0.99 -5.56
N GLY A 137 4.18 -0.24 -5.44
CA GLY A 137 4.14 -0.93 -4.15
C GLY A 137 5.55 -1.33 -3.74
N GLU A 138 5.92 -1.00 -2.51
CA GLU A 138 7.24 -1.27 -1.96
C GLU A 138 7.17 -2.06 -0.66
N ALA A 139 8.27 -2.73 -0.32
CA ALA A 139 8.33 -3.66 0.79
C ALA A 139 8.20 -2.94 2.15
N MET A 140 7.26 -3.42 2.96
CA MET A 140 7.00 -2.97 4.31
C MET A 140 7.17 -4.13 5.29
N VAL A 141 7.67 -3.83 6.49
CA VAL A 141 8.05 -4.82 7.49
C VAL A 141 7.49 -4.46 8.86
N ARG A 142 6.87 -5.45 9.51
CA ARG A 142 6.68 -5.47 10.97
C ARG A 142 7.77 -6.34 11.58
N ALA A 143 8.79 -5.71 12.16
CA ALA A 143 9.96 -6.43 12.67
C ALA A 143 9.72 -7.04 14.06
N ARG A 144 10.13 -8.29 14.23
CA ARG A 144 10.25 -8.98 15.52
C ARG A 144 11.69 -9.03 16.00
N HIS A 145 12.65 -9.33 15.12
CA HIS A 145 14.07 -9.39 15.46
C HIS A 145 14.57 -8.04 15.98
N PRO A 146 15.32 -7.99 17.10
CA PRO A 146 15.80 -6.74 17.70
C PRO A 146 16.58 -5.85 16.72
N ASP A 147 17.53 -6.41 15.98
CA ASP A 147 18.38 -5.64 15.06
C ASP A 147 17.60 -5.05 13.89
N LEU A 148 16.69 -5.83 13.29
CA LEU A 148 15.82 -5.36 12.21
C LEU A 148 14.89 -4.25 12.71
N ARG A 149 14.32 -4.40 13.91
CA ARG A 149 13.50 -3.37 14.53
C ARG A 149 14.31 -2.10 14.78
N ALA A 150 15.49 -2.23 15.40
CA ALA A 150 16.37 -1.10 15.69
C ALA A 150 16.77 -0.35 14.41
N TRP A 151 17.04 -1.07 13.32
CA TRP A 151 17.37 -0.47 12.03
C TRP A 151 16.19 0.28 11.41
N LEU A 152 14.98 -0.28 11.44
CA LEU A 152 13.76 0.35 10.92
C LEU A 152 13.26 1.52 11.77
N THR A 153 13.67 1.61 13.03
CA THR A 153 13.26 2.68 13.96
C THR A 153 14.38 3.64 14.32
N ARG A 154 15.54 3.55 13.66
CA ARG A 154 16.66 4.48 13.91
C ARG A 154 16.26 5.89 13.49
N GLU A 155 16.82 6.87 14.19
CA GLU A 155 16.56 8.29 13.93
C GLU A 155 16.79 8.66 12.47
N ALA A 156 17.95 8.29 11.92
CA ALA A 156 18.29 8.55 10.52
C ALA A 156 17.31 7.93 9.48
N HIS A 157 16.57 6.87 9.82
CA HIS A 157 15.50 6.35 8.94
C HIS A 157 14.29 7.27 8.98
N SER A 158 13.87 7.69 10.18
CA SER A 158 12.73 8.58 10.38
C SER A 158 13.00 9.99 9.85
N GLU A 159 14.22 10.51 10.03
CA GLU A 159 14.66 11.80 9.50
C GLU A 159 14.65 11.81 7.98
N HIS A 160 15.16 10.74 7.34
CA HIS A 160 15.12 10.64 5.88
C HIS A 160 13.69 10.60 5.35
N ALA A 161 12.80 9.82 5.97
CA ALA A 161 11.39 9.79 5.59
C ALA A 161 10.73 11.19 5.75
N ALA A 162 11.04 11.90 6.83
CA ALA A 162 10.52 13.25 7.07
C ALA A 162 11.12 14.31 6.13
N GLU A 163 12.38 14.16 5.72
CA GLU A 163 13.01 14.99 4.70
C GLU A 163 12.33 14.78 3.35
N VAL A 164 12.21 13.52 2.90
CA VAL A 164 11.54 13.16 1.66
C VAL A 164 10.10 13.67 1.64
N ALA A 165 9.35 13.52 2.74
CA ALA A 165 7.98 14.02 2.84
C ALA A 165 7.87 15.54 2.68
N ARG A 166 8.89 16.31 3.10
CA ARG A 166 8.93 17.77 2.96
C ARG A 166 9.40 18.25 1.60
N THR A 167 10.25 17.47 0.93
CA THR A 167 10.88 17.87 -0.34
C THR A 167 10.10 17.40 -1.56
N LEU A 168 9.37 16.29 -1.46
CA LEU A 168 8.48 15.84 -2.52
C LEU A 168 7.33 16.83 -2.71
N GLY A 169 7.20 17.35 -3.93
CA GLY A 169 6.12 18.23 -4.32
C GLY A 169 5.13 17.51 -5.21
N TYR A 170 3.96 17.17 -4.66
CA TYR A 170 2.86 16.63 -5.45
C TYR A 170 1.74 17.67 -5.62
N ARG A 171 1.06 17.58 -6.77
CA ARG A 171 -0.19 18.31 -7.05
C ARG A 171 -1.27 17.35 -7.52
N LEU A 172 -2.53 17.65 -7.19
CA LEU A 172 -3.67 16.99 -7.79
C LEU A 172 -4.09 17.73 -9.06
N SER A 173 -4.23 17.02 -10.17
CA SER A 173 -4.95 17.51 -11.34
C SER A 173 -6.46 17.53 -11.03
N ARG A 174 -6.90 18.57 -10.31
CA ARG A 174 -8.23 18.65 -9.71
C ARG A 174 -9.38 18.49 -10.72
N ALA A 175 -9.33 19.22 -11.84
CA ALA A 175 -10.36 19.14 -12.87
C ALA A 175 -10.47 17.73 -13.47
N GLU A 176 -9.32 17.11 -13.78
CA GLU A 176 -9.24 15.74 -14.29
C GLU A 176 -9.81 14.73 -13.28
N PHE A 177 -9.46 14.88 -12.00
CA PHE A 177 -9.98 14.04 -10.94
C PHE A 177 -11.51 14.19 -10.78
N ASP A 178 -12.03 15.41 -10.72
CA ASP A 178 -13.45 15.68 -10.50
C ASP A 178 -14.30 15.14 -11.66
N GLU A 179 -13.85 15.33 -12.90
CA GLU A 179 -14.50 14.78 -14.10
C GLU A 179 -14.55 13.25 -14.04
N ARG A 180 -13.40 12.61 -13.78
CA ARG A 180 -13.30 11.15 -13.74
C ARG A 180 -14.06 10.55 -12.58
N TRP A 181 -14.05 11.19 -11.42
CA TRP A 181 -14.82 10.78 -10.24
C TRP A 181 -16.32 10.82 -10.53
N ALA A 182 -16.82 11.92 -11.10
CA ALA A 182 -18.23 12.04 -11.47
C ALA A 182 -18.66 10.98 -12.49
N ALA A 183 -17.83 10.72 -13.52
CA ALA A 183 -18.09 9.71 -14.53
C ALA A 183 -18.08 8.27 -13.96
N ALA A 184 -17.19 7.99 -13.01
CA ALA A 184 -17.03 6.64 -12.46
C ALA A 184 -17.96 6.34 -11.28
N TYR A 185 -18.50 7.34 -10.58
CA TYR A 185 -19.16 7.20 -9.28
C TYR A 185 -20.17 6.06 -9.23
N GLU A 186 -21.14 6.03 -10.15
CA GLU A 186 -22.17 4.98 -10.21
C GLU A 186 -21.57 3.58 -10.38
N SER A 187 -20.54 3.44 -11.21
CA SER A 187 -19.85 2.15 -11.43
C SER A 187 -19.05 1.67 -10.21
N LEU A 188 -18.66 2.59 -9.32
CA LEU A 188 -17.94 2.26 -8.09
C LEU A 188 -18.89 1.83 -6.95
N LEU A 189 -20.20 1.98 -7.14
CA LEU A 189 -21.25 1.42 -6.28
C LEU A 189 -21.67 0.00 -6.67
N ALA A 190 -21.02 -0.57 -7.69
CA ALA A 190 -21.22 -1.94 -8.15
C ALA A 190 -19.90 -2.73 -8.16
N PRO A 191 -19.96 -4.08 -8.16
CA PRO A 191 -18.80 -4.92 -8.46
C PRO A 191 -18.14 -4.52 -9.79
N PRO A 192 -16.82 -4.75 -9.95
CA PRO A 192 -16.19 -4.57 -11.25
C PRO A 192 -16.90 -5.42 -12.31
N PRO A 193 -16.93 -4.98 -13.58
CA PRO A 193 -17.31 -5.88 -14.66
C PRO A 193 -16.38 -7.11 -14.64
N PRO A 194 -16.89 -8.31 -14.97
CA PRO A 194 -16.04 -9.48 -15.10
C PRO A 194 -14.90 -9.17 -16.07
N SER A 195 -13.65 -9.45 -15.70
CA SER A 195 -12.56 -9.33 -16.65
C SER A 195 -12.78 -10.39 -17.73
N ASP A 196 -12.69 -10.02 -19.01
CA ASP A 196 -12.55 -11.01 -20.07
C ASP A 196 -11.28 -11.81 -19.78
N ALA A 197 -11.44 -13.00 -19.21
CA ALA A 197 -10.34 -13.89 -18.91
C ALA A 197 -9.85 -14.51 -20.23
N THR A 198 -9.12 -13.71 -21.03
CA THR A 198 -8.20 -14.29 -22.00
C THR A 198 -7.10 -14.94 -21.17
N ILE A 199 -7.16 -16.27 -21.10
CA ILE A 199 -6.02 -17.11 -20.72
C ILE A 199 -4.91 -16.80 -21.74
N SER A 200 -4.07 -15.82 -21.43
CA SER A 200 -2.76 -15.69 -22.06
C SER A 200 -1.75 -16.22 -21.05
N GLY A 201 -1.22 -17.40 -21.34
CA GLY A 201 -0.08 -17.94 -20.64
C GLY A 201 1.14 -17.03 -20.75
N ASP A 202 2.06 -17.24 -19.81
CA ASP A 202 3.40 -16.70 -19.76
C ASP A 202 3.56 -15.17 -19.75
N THR A 203 3.80 -14.65 -18.54
CA THR A 203 4.74 -13.54 -18.36
C THR A 203 5.82 -14.01 -17.39
N PRO A 204 7.12 -13.89 -17.73
CA PRO A 204 8.18 -14.52 -16.95
C PRO A 204 8.31 -13.86 -15.58
N ARG A 205 8.37 -14.69 -14.54
CA ARG A 205 8.80 -14.24 -13.21
C ARG A 205 10.24 -13.72 -13.30
N SER A 206 10.41 -12.41 -13.26
CA SER A 206 11.72 -11.80 -13.03
C SER A 206 12.14 -12.14 -11.59
N ARG A 207 13.10 -13.07 -11.49
CA ARG A 207 13.93 -13.25 -10.30
C ARG A 207 14.88 -12.05 -10.23
N CYS A 208 14.91 -11.37 -9.10
CA CYS A 208 16.10 -10.84 -8.42
C CYS A 208 15.72 -10.67 -6.95
#